data_AF-A0A920P4G6-F1
#
_entry.id   AF-A0A920P4G6-F1
#
_cell.length_a   1.000
_cell.length_b   1.000
_cell.length_c   1.000
_cell.angle_alpha   90.00
_cell.angle_beta   90.00
_cell.angle_gamma   90.00
#
_symmetry.space_group_name_H-M   'P 1'
#
loop_
_entity.id
_entity.type
_entity.pdbx_description
1 polymer ?
#
loop_
_entity_poly.entity_id
_entity_poly.type
_entity_poly.pdbx_seq_one_letter_code
_entity_poly.pdbx_strand_id
1 'polypeptide(L)' 'MSIRIKALVAVMWLSGAVTACNSITPDPADLILVDGEVITLSNQDVVQALAVRDGRIIAVGSNVDIRGYQGPETMS' A
#
# COMPACT_ATOMS: atom_id res chain seq x y z
N MET A 1 10.62 42.81 -35.79
CA MET A 1 11.44 41.67 -35.33
C MET A 1 11.04 41.30 -33.89
N SER A 2 9.78 40.93 -33.66
CA SER A 2 9.19 40.81 -32.30
C SER A 2 8.24 39.61 -32.16
N ILE A 3 8.17 38.79 -33.20
CA ILE A 3 7.28 37.61 -33.30
C ILE A 3 8.00 36.30 -32.95
N ARG A 4 9.33 36.22 -33.10
CA ARG A 4 10.09 34.97 -32.83
C ARG A 4 10.41 34.71 -31.35
N ILE A 5 10.33 35.72 -30.49
CA ILE A 5 10.64 35.59 -29.05
C ILE A 5 9.41 35.14 -28.24
N LYS A 6 8.20 35.54 -28.64
CA LYS A 6 6.96 35.18 -27.93
C LYS A 6 6.56 33.70 -28.09
N ALA A 7 6.98 33.07 -29.19
CA ALA A 7 6.69 31.66 -29.46
C ALA A 7 7.42 30.69 -28.53
N LEU A 8 8.58 31.08 -27.98
CA LEU A 8 9.40 30.20 -27.15
C LEU A 8 8.94 30.17 -25.68
N VAL A 9 8.28 31.23 -25.20
CA VAL A 9 7.74 31.31 -23.82
C VAL A 9 6.38 30.59 -23.70
N ALA A 10 5.61 30.48 -24.78
CA ALA A 10 4.26 29.89 -24.73
C ALA A 10 4.25 28.35 -24.63
N VAL A 11 5.31 27.67 -25.05
CA VAL A 11 5.43 26.19 -24.91
C VAL A 11 5.85 25.79 -23.49
N MET A 12 6.47 26.71 -22.74
CA MET A 12 7.02 26.45 -21.41
C MET A 12 5.99 26.57 -20.26
N TRP A 13 4.69 26.57 -20.58
CA TRP A 13 3.59 26.60 -19.61
C TRP A 13 2.68 25.37 -19.65
N LEU A 14 2.93 24.39 -20.53
CA LEU A 14 2.00 23.27 -20.79
C LEU A 14 2.51 21.89 -20.31
N SER A 15 3.42 21.82 -19.35
CA SER A 15 4.06 20.55 -18.98
C SER A 15 4.23 20.36 -17.46
N GLY A 16 3.16 20.54 -16.68
CA GLY A 16 3.27 20.61 -15.21
C GLY A 16 2.25 19.84 -14.38
N ALA A 17 1.58 18.80 -14.89
CA ALA A 17 0.69 18.00 -14.05
C ALA A 17 0.72 16.50 -14.41
N VAL A 18 1.89 15.87 -14.26
CA VAL A 18 1.93 14.41 -14.02
C VAL A 18 1.78 14.22 -12.52
N THR A 19 0.54 14.12 -12.06
CA THR A 19 0.24 13.69 -10.70
C THR A 19 0.72 12.25 -10.55
N ALA A 20 1.87 12.05 -9.91
CA ALA A 20 2.31 10.73 -9.51
C ALA A 20 1.27 10.16 -8.53
N CYS A 21 0.56 9.12 -8.96
CA CYS A 21 -0.26 8.33 -8.05
C CYS A 21 0.68 7.64 -7.06
N ASN A 22 0.90 8.27 -5.90
CA ASN A 22 1.65 7.66 -4.82
C ASN A 22 0.71 6.67 -4.11
N SER A 23 0.58 5.46 -4.67
CA SER A 23 -0.13 4.36 -4.02
C SER A 23 0.51 4.12 -2.66
N ILE A 24 -0.17 4.48 -1.57
CA ILE A 24 0.25 4.12 -0.22
C ILE A 24 -0.09 2.65 -0.06
N THR A 25 0.75 1.78 -0.62
CA THR A 25 0.68 0.35 -0.31
C THR A 25 1.19 0.20 1.11
N PRO A 26 0.43 -0.44 2.01
CA PRO A 26 0.94 -0.78 3.33
C PRO A 26 2.26 -1.53 3.21
N ASP A 27 3.15 -1.24 4.14
CA ASP A 27 4.42 -1.93 4.25
C ASP A 27 4.17 -3.44 4.36
N PRO A 28 4.78 -4.30 3.50
CA PRO A 28 4.51 -5.73 3.50
C PRO A 28 4.79 -6.40 4.85
N ALA A 29 4.04 -7.45 5.16
CA ALA A 29 4.29 -8.30 6.32
C ALA A 29 5.61 -9.08 6.15
N ASP A 30 6.29 -9.39 7.25
CA ASP A 30 7.39 -10.37 7.25
C ASP A 30 6.87 -11.80 7.47
N LEU A 31 5.74 -11.95 8.15
CA LEU A 31 5.01 -13.20 8.36
C LEU A 31 3.49 -13.01 8.19
N ILE A 32 2.87 -13.94 7.48
CA ILE A 32 1.43 -14.10 7.38
C ILE A 32 1.06 -15.50 7.88
N LEU A 33 -0.01 -15.59 8.67
CA LEU A 33 -0.64 -16.85 9.05
C LEU A 33 -2.09 -16.82 8.56
N VAL A 34 -2.49 -17.79 7.73
CA VAL A 34 -3.84 -17.92 7.18
C VAL A 34 -4.47 -19.26 7.55
N ASP A 35 -5.77 -19.38 7.30
CA ASP A 35 -6.56 -20.60 7.50
C ASP A 35 -6.52 -21.09 8.96
N GLY A 36 -6.33 -20.16 9.89
CA GLY A 36 -6.28 -20.41 11.33
C GLY A 36 -7.53 -19.92 12.07
N GLU A 37 -7.58 -20.18 13.37
CA GLU A 37 -8.55 -19.59 14.29
C GLU A 37 -7.81 -18.60 15.19
N VAL A 38 -8.02 -17.30 14.95
CA VAL A 38 -7.34 -16.22 15.68
C VAL A 38 -8.32 -15.55 16.62
N ILE A 39 -8.19 -15.83 17.91
CA ILE A 39 -9.04 -15.27 18.97
C ILE A 39 -8.49 -13.91 19.40
N THR A 40 -9.22 -12.83 19.10
CA THR A 40 -8.82 -11.46 19.46
C THR A 40 -9.51 -11.01 20.74
N LEU A 41 -8.73 -10.59 21.74
CA LEU A 41 -9.27 -10.17 23.03
C LEU A 41 -9.78 -8.72 23.04
N SER A 42 -9.46 -7.92 22.01
CA SER A 42 -9.88 -6.51 21.95
C SER A 42 -11.37 -6.32 21.79
N ASN A 43 -12.04 -7.21 21.04
CA ASN A 43 -13.48 -7.14 20.78
C ASN A 43 -14.19 -8.50 20.95
N GLN A 44 -13.50 -9.52 21.48
CA GLN A 44 -13.99 -10.91 21.54
C GLN A 44 -14.45 -11.44 20.18
N ASP A 45 -13.62 -11.22 19.16
CA ASP A 45 -13.88 -11.69 17.79
C ASP A 45 -12.90 -12.80 17.40
N VAL A 46 -13.42 -13.81 16.71
CA VAL A 46 -12.62 -14.87 16.06
C VAL A 46 -12.47 -14.52 14.58
N VAL A 47 -11.22 -14.46 14.10
CA VAL A 47 -10.89 -14.18 12.70
C VAL A 47 -10.00 -15.29 12.14
N GLN A 48 -9.71 -15.23 10.83
CA GLN A 48 -9.08 -16.34 10.11
C GLN A 48 -7.57 -16.20 9.94
N ALA A 49 -7.07 -14.97 10.00
CA ALA A 49 -5.69 -14.68 9.62
C ALA A 49 -5.12 -13.46 10.36
N LEU A 50 -3.78 -13.39 10.40
CA LEU A 50 -3.03 -12.24 10.91
C LEU A 50 -1.75 -11.99 10.08
N ALA A 51 -1.34 -10.73 10.06
CA ALA A 51 -0.08 -10.28 9.48
C ALA A 51 0.82 -9.67 10.57
N VAL A 52 2.10 -10.05 10.54
CA VAL A 52 3.14 -9.52 11.43
C VAL A 52 4.14 -8.73 10.60
N ARG A 53 4.70 -7.68 11.20
CA ARG A 53 5.90 -7.00 10.74
C ARG A 53 6.74 -6.56 11.92
N ASP A 54 8.03 -6.82 11.90
CA ASP A 54 8.99 -6.44 12.94
C ASP A 54 8.53 -6.88 14.35
N GLY A 55 7.95 -8.09 14.42
CA GLY A 55 7.40 -8.67 15.65
C GLY A 55 6.10 -8.03 16.17
N ARG A 56 5.42 -7.21 15.35
CA ARG A 56 4.14 -6.58 15.70
C ARG A 56 3.02 -7.05 14.78
N ILE A 57 1.85 -7.31 15.35
CA ILE A 57 0.64 -7.57 14.55
C ILE A 57 0.21 -6.24 13.91
N ILE A 58 0.25 -6.20 12.58
CA ILE A 58 -0.12 -5.01 11.79
C ILE A 58 -1.53 -5.11 11.20
N ALA A 59 -2.08 -6.34 11.09
CA ALA A 59 -3.46 -6.57 10.67
C ALA A 59 -3.98 -7.93 11.16
N VAL A 60 -5.30 -8.02 11.36
CA VAL A 60 -6.07 -9.25 11.62
C VAL A 60 -7.35 -9.22 10.79
N GLY A 61 -7.85 -10.36 10.31
CA GLY A 61 -9.04 -10.36 9.44
C GLY A 61 -9.32 -11.69 8.73
N SER A 62 -10.03 -11.61 7.59
CA SER A 62 -10.25 -12.77 6.72
C SER A 62 -8.98 -13.18 6.00
N ASN A 63 -8.94 -14.43 5.51
CA ASN A 63 -7.81 -14.90 4.70
C ASN A 63 -7.57 -14.04 3.45
N VAL A 64 -8.62 -13.46 2.87
CA VAL A 64 -8.52 -12.63 1.66
C VAL A 64 -7.90 -11.28 2.01
N ASP A 65 -8.35 -10.64 3.08
CA ASP A 65 -7.86 -9.33 3.50
C ASP A 65 -6.39 -9.37 3.87
N ILE A 66 -5.98 -10.41 4.60
CA ILE A 66 -4.60 -10.55 5.09
C ILE A 66 -3.62 -10.87 3.97
N ARG A 67 -4.02 -11.61 2.93
CA ARG A 67 -3.17 -11.85 1.75
C ARG A 67 -2.78 -10.56 1.03
N GLY A 68 -3.53 -9.47 1.21
CA GLY A 68 -3.17 -8.14 0.70
C GLY A 68 -1.88 -7.55 1.30
N TYR A 69 -1.39 -8.08 2.41
CA TYR A 69 -0.14 -7.64 3.06
C TYR A 69 1.09 -8.46 2.59
N GLN A 70 0.91 -9.41 1.68
CA GLN A 70 2.01 -10.25 1.20
C GLN A 70 2.93 -9.46 0.26
N GLY A 71 4.24 -9.57 0.51
CA GLY A 71 5.31 -9.07 -0.35
C GLY A 71 6.31 -10.17 -0.73
N PRO A 72 7.32 -9.84 -1.54
CA PRO A 72 8.29 -10.82 -2.07
C PRO A 72 9.05 -11.61 -1.00
N GLU A 73 9.26 -11.00 0.17
CA GLU A 73 10.03 -11.57 1.28
C GLU A 73 9.13 -12.13 2.40
N THR A 74 7.80 -12.07 2.25
CA THR A 74 6.86 -12.49 3.29
C THR A 74 6.83 -14.02 3.43
N MET A 75 7.02 -14.52 4.65
CA MET A 75 6.77 -15.91 4.98
C MET A 75 5.26 -16.16 5.16
N SER A 76 4.73 -17.25 4.60
CA SER A 76 3.30 -17.59 4.62
C SER A 76 3.05 -18.98 5.18
#